data_AF-A0A522E3D3-F1
#
_entry.id   AF-A0A522E3D3-F1
#
_cell.length_a   1.000
_cell.length_b   1.000
_cell.length_c   1.000
_cell.angle_alpha   90.00
_cell.angle_beta   90.00
_cell.angle_gamma   90.00
#
_symmetry.space_group_name_H-M   'P 1'
#
loop_
_entity.id
_entity.type
_entity.pdbx_description
1 polymer ?
#
loop_
_entity_poly.entity_id
_entity_poly.type
_entity_poly.pdbx_seq_one_letter_code
_entity_poly.pdbx_strand_id
1 'polypeptide(L)'
;MTRLPETVTSKFTDLFAALHYAADDLKIVGQEAMLSGDFSQVTDSMEACRKLQALETDIKAAVNNFHTKSATHPTEKTSYHKHDKKITRKHDGKHLRVSVAGQIIEESTIKDTFVKTLKVLGLERVAELNKIVAKTPLVSRTKANGYQSQRQCDGWCVTTHVSKATAKMMLEDIAKALKVPLKIECIER
;
A
#
# COMPACT_ATOMS: atom_id res chain seq x y z
N MET A 1 6.21 -0.77 -21.51
CA MET A 1 4.94 -1.51 -21.59
C MET A 1 4.93 -2.58 -20.49
N THR A 2 4.39 -2.27 -19.31
CA THR A 2 4.22 -3.29 -18.25
C THR A 2 3.01 -4.14 -18.61
N ARG A 3 3.24 -5.23 -19.35
CA ARG A 3 2.24 -6.28 -19.55
C ARG A 3 1.82 -6.80 -18.18
N LEU A 4 0.53 -7.04 -17.97
CA LEU A 4 0.06 -7.83 -16.84
C LEU A 4 0.85 -9.15 -16.83
N PRO A 5 1.29 -9.65 -15.66
CA PRO A 5 1.95 -10.94 -15.58
C PRO A 5 1.12 -12.00 -16.32
N GLU A 6 1.75 -12.87 -17.09
CA GLU A 6 1.03 -13.87 -17.92
C GLU A 6 0.04 -14.70 -17.10
N THR A 7 0.39 -14.99 -15.84
CA THR A 7 -0.48 -15.63 -14.86
C THR A 7 -1.78 -14.86 -14.62
N VAL A 8 -1.71 -13.52 -14.54
CA VAL A 8 -2.88 -12.66 -14.30
C VAL A 8 -3.74 -12.58 -15.56
N THR A 9 -3.13 -12.46 -16.73
CA THR A 9 -3.87 -12.47 -18.01
C THR A 9 -4.60 -13.80 -18.21
N SER A 10 -3.94 -14.93 -17.95
CA SER A 10 -4.57 -16.26 -18.00
C SER A 10 -5.77 -16.35 -17.04
N LYS A 11 -5.68 -15.81 -15.83
CA LYS A 11 -6.81 -15.82 -14.88
C LYS A 11 -7.98 -14.97 -15.33
N PHE A 12 -7.74 -13.84 -16.01
CA PHE A 12 -8.81 -13.06 -16.63
C PHE A 12 -9.47 -13.82 -17.78
N THR A 13 -8.70 -14.52 -18.61
CA THR A 13 -9.24 -15.37 -19.68
C THR A 13 -10.11 -16.50 -19.10
N ASP A 14 -9.63 -17.19 -18.06
CA ASP A 14 -10.41 -18.22 -17.35
C ASP A 14 -11.74 -17.65 -16.80
N LEU A 15 -11.69 -16.44 -16.23
CA LEU A 15 -12.86 -15.76 -15.68
C LEU A 15 -13.88 -15.40 -16.76
N PHE A 16 -13.44 -14.85 -17.90
CA PHE A 16 -14.34 -14.53 -19.01
C PHE A 16 -14.97 -15.79 -19.61
N ALA A 17 -14.22 -16.87 -19.75
CA ALA A 17 -14.77 -18.14 -20.18
C ALA A 17 -15.86 -18.64 -19.21
N ALA A 18 -15.61 -18.59 -17.90
CA ALA A 18 -16.61 -18.97 -16.90
C ALA A 18 -17.87 -18.09 -16.93
N LEU A 19 -17.72 -16.78 -17.14
CA LEU A 19 -18.85 -15.86 -17.29
C LEU A 19 -19.68 -16.17 -18.55
N HIS A 20 -19.02 -16.50 -19.67
CA HIS A 20 -19.69 -16.85 -20.92
C HIS A 20 -20.46 -18.18 -20.80
N TYR A 21 -19.86 -19.20 -20.17
CA TYR A 21 -20.57 -20.46 -19.88
C TYR A 21 -21.80 -20.23 -19.01
N ALA A 22 -21.67 -19.46 -17.92
CA ALA A 22 -22.81 -19.16 -17.06
C ALA A 22 -23.91 -18.36 -17.79
N ALA A 23 -23.53 -17.46 -18.70
CA ALA A 23 -24.49 -16.72 -19.51
C ALA A 23 -25.22 -17.61 -20.53
N ASP A 24 -24.52 -18.57 -21.13
CA ASP A 24 -25.13 -19.52 -22.07
C ASP A 24 -26.07 -20.50 -21.36
N ASP A 25 -25.71 -20.99 -20.16
CA ASP A 25 -26.59 -21.79 -19.32
C ASP A 25 -27.89 -21.04 -18.98
N LEU A 26 -27.79 -19.76 -18.60
CA LEU A 26 -28.97 -18.94 -18.31
C LEU A 26 -29.83 -18.67 -19.55
N LYS A 27 -29.24 -18.56 -20.74
CA LYS A 27 -30.00 -18.45 -22.00
C LYS A 27 -30.76 -19.75 -22.28
N ILE A 28 -30.14 -20.90 -22.06
CA ILE A 28 -30.78 -22.21 -22.22
C ILE A 28 -31.98 -22.31 -21.25
N VAL A 29 -31.77 -22.02 -19.97
CA VAL A 29 -32.85 -22.02 -18.96
C VAL A 29 -33.97 -21.05 -19.35
N GLY A 30 -33.62 -19.85 -19.80
CA GLY A 30 -34.60 -18.87 -20.29
C GLY A 30 -35.40 -19.37 -21.49
N GLN A 31 -34.76 -20.04 -22.45
CA GLN A 31 -35.41 -20.63 -23.62
C GLN A 31 -36.33 -21.80 -23.23
N GLU A 32 -35.89 -22.66 -22.31
CA GLU A 32 -36.72 -23.75 -21.78
C GLU A 32 -37.96 -23.21 -21.06
N ALA A 33 -37.79 -22.18 -20.22
CA ALA A 33 -38.89 -21.51 -19.53
C ALA A 33 -39.86 -20.82 -20.50
N MET A 34 -39.36 -20.25 -21.61
CA MET A 34 -40.21 -19.71 -22.67
C MET A 34 -41.05 -20.80 -23.34
N LEU A 35 -40.47 -21.98 -23.60
CA LEU A 35 -41.17 -23.11 -24.22
C LEU A 35 -42.20 -23.73 -23.27
N SER A 36 -41.93 -23.77 -21.96
CA SER A 36 -42.86 -24.26 -20.95
C SER A 36 -43.93 -23.24 -20.53
N GLY A 37 -43.83 -21.99 -21.00
CA GLY A 37 -44.75 -20.89 -20.65
C GLY A 37 -44.54 -20.31 -19.25
N ASP A 38 -43.41 -20.57 -18.60
CA ASP A 38 -43.05 -20.02 -17.29
C ASP A 38 -42.36 -18.65 -17.47
N PHE A 39 -43.18 -17.61 -17.70
CA PHE A 39 -42.66 -16.26 -17.93
C PHE A 39 -41.97 -15.64 -16.72
N SER A 40 -42.19 -16.15 -15.50
CA SER A 40 -41.47 -15.70 -14.30
C SER A 40 -39.99 -16.09 -14.39
N GLN A 41 -39.71 -17.36 -14.72
CA GLN A 41 -38.34 -17.81 -14.92
C GLN A 41 -37.65 -17.14 -16.12
N VAL A 42 -38.40 -16.79 -17.16
CA VAL A 42 -37.87 -16.02 -18.29
C VAL A 42 -37.39 -14.65 -17.82
N THR A 43 -38.19 -13.92 -17.04
CA THR A 43 -37.80 -12.61 -16.52
C THR A 43 -36.60 -12.69 -15.58
N ASP A 44 -36.55 -13.70 -14.73
CA ASP A 44 -35.44 -13.92 -13.79
C ASP A 44 -34.13 -14.24 -14.53
N SER A 45 -34.20 -15.11 -15.53
CA SER A 45 -33.06 -15.49 -16.37
C SER A 45 -32.54 -14.31 -17.21
N MET A 46 -33.45 -13.49 -17.74
CA MET A 46 -33.09 -12.26 -18.45
C MET A 46 -32.44 -11.23 -17.53
N GLU A 47 -32.94 -11.06 -16.30
CA GLU A 47 -32.33 -10.16 -15.32
C GLU A 47 -30.93 -10.65 -14.92
N ALA A 48 -30.76 -11.95 -14.70
CA ALA A 48 -29.47 -12.57 -14.41
C ALA A 48 -28.46 -12.37 -15.56
N CYS A 49 -28.89 -12.55 -16.81
CA CYS A 49 -28.07 -12.26 -17.99
C CYS A 49 -27.64 -10.78 -18.03
N ARG A 50 -28.55 -9.85 -17.74
CA ARG A 50 -28.24 -8.41 -17.69
C ARG A 50 -27.18 -8.09 -16.62
N LYS A 51 -27.28 -8.71 -15.44
CA LYS A 51 -26.31 -8.55 -14.35
C LYS A 51 -24.93 -9.10 -14.74
N LEU A 52 -24.88 -10.26 -15.40
CA LEU A 52 -23.62 -10.83 -15.91
C LEU A 52 -22.96 -9.94 -16.97
N GLN A 53 -23.73 -9.38 -17.89
CA GLN A 53 -23.21 -8.44 -18.90
C GLN A 53 -22.65 -7.16 -18.27
N ALA A 54 -23.33 -6.62 -17.24
CA ALA A 54 -22.84 -5.47 -16.48
C ALA A 54 -21.50 -5.80 -15.79
N LEU A 55 -21.41 -6.97 -15.14
CA LEU A 55 -20.18 -7.44 -14.51
C LEU A 55 -19.04 -7.61 -15.53
N GLU A 56 -19.30 -8.20 -16.69
CA GLU A 56 -18.31 -8.35 -17.76
C GLU A 56 -17.78 -6.98 -18.23
N THR A 57 -18.67 -6.00 -18.37
CA THR A 57 -18.33 -4.63 -18.75
C THR A 57 -17.47 -3.95 -17.69
N ASP A 58 -17.81 -4.11 -16.42
CA ASP A 58 -17.04 -3.56 -15.29
C ASP A 58 -15.65 -4.18 -15.20
N ILE A 59 -15.52 -5.50 -15.41
CA ILE A 59 -14.23 -6.19 -15.42
C ILE A 59 -13.38 -5.69 -16.59
N LYS A 60 -13.96 -5.57 -17.80
CA LYS A 60 -13.27 -5.02 -18.98
C LYS A 60 -12.81 -3.58 -18.73
N ALA A 61 -13.66 -2.74 -18.13
CA ALA A 61 -13.31 -1.37 -17.78
C ALA A 61 -12.18 -1.32 -16.74
N ALA A 62 -12.22 -2.19 -15.72
CA ALA A 62 -11.16 -2.30 -14.73
C ALA A 62 -9.82 -2.70 -15.37
N VAL A 63 -9.82 -3.73 -16.22
CA VAL A 63 -8.61 -4.19 -16.95
C VAL A 63 -8.05 -3.08 -17.85
N ASN A 64 -8.90 -2.38 -18.58
CA ASN A 64 -8.48 -1.22 -19.40
C ASN A 64 -7.90 -0.09 -18.54
N ASN A 65 -8.51 0.20 -17.38
CA ASN A 65 -8.01 1.19 -16.44
C ASN A 65 -6.65 0.80 -15.82
N PHE A 66 -6.38 -0.49 -15.66
CA PHE A 66 -5.06 -0.98 -15.28
C PHE A 66 -4.02 -0.72 -16.38
N HIS A 67 -4.38 -0.99 -17.64
CA HIS A 67 -3.51 -0.72 -18.78
C HIS A 67 -3.24 0.78 -18.96
N THR A 68 -4.26 1.64 -18.87
CA THR A 68 -4.08 3.09 -19.01
C THR A 68 -3.27 3.68 -17.87
N LYS A 69 -3.56 3.34 -16.60
CA LYS A 69 -2.74 3.78 -15.45
C LYS A 69 -1.29 3.27 -15.49
N SER A 70 -1.04 2.17 -16.20
CA SER A 70 0.32 1.64 -16.41
C SER A 70 1.05 2.27 -17.62
N ALA A 71 0.32 2.89 -18.55
CA ALA A 71 0.85 3.59 -19.71
C ALA A 71 1.05 5.10 -19.46
N THR A 72 0.35 5.69 -18.50
CA THR A 72 0.55 7.06 -18.07
C THR A 72 1.28 7.15 -16.72
N HIS A 73 2.60 7.00 -16.78
CA HIS A 73 3.43 7.92 -16.00
C HIS A 73 3.79 9.11 -16.91
N PRO A 74 2.92 10.13 -16.95
CA PRO A 74 3.31 11.45 -16.51
C PRO A 74 2.94 11.54 -15.04
N THR A 75 3.85 12.07 -14.26
CA THR A 75 3.59 12.66 -12.97
C THR A 75 2.49 13.73 -13.10
N GLU A 76 1.22 13.35 -13.01
CA GLU A 76 0.15 14.31 -12.79
C GLU A 76 -0.64 13.96 -11.53
N LYS A 77 -0.45 14.86 -10.57
CA LYS A 77 -1.15 15.01 -9.32
C LYS A 77 -2.64 15.12 -9.64
N THR A 78 -3.41 14.06 -9.41
CA THR A 78 -4.86 14.23 -9.27
C THR A 78 -5.09 15.00 -7.98
N SER A 79 -5.29 16.30 -8.13
CA SER A 79 -5.87 17.20 -7.13
C SER A 79 -7.23 16.64 -6.75
N TYR A 80 -7.25 15.79 -5.73
CA TYR A 80 -8.43 15.70 -4.89
C TYR A 80 -8.49 17.04 -4.16
N HIS A 81 -9.37 17.94 -4.62
CA HIS A 81 -9.81 19.05 -3.80
C HIS A 81 -10.63 18.48 -2.64
N LYS A 82 -9.93 17.90 -1.65
CA LYS A 82 -10.41 17.97 -0.29
C LYS A 82 -10.53 19.46 -0.01
N HIS A 83 -11.71 19.90 0.41
CA HIS A 83 -11.80 21.12 1.17
C HIS A 83 -10.85 20.97 2.36
N ASP A 84 -9.63 21.49 2.20
CA ASP A 84 -8.75 21.85 3.29
C ASP A 84 -9.50 22.94 4.04
N LYS A 85 -10.40 22.51 4.94
CA LYS A 85 -10.47 23.20 6.22
C LYS A 85 -9.05 23.10 6.75
N LYS A 86 -8.26 24.18 6.56
CA LYS A 86 -7.05 24.48 7.31
C LYS A 86 -7.45 24.54 8.78
N ILE A 87 -7.73 23.39 9.36
CA ILE A 87 -7.46 23.16 10.75
C ILE A 87 -5.94 23.09 10.76
N THR A 88 -5.31 24.25 10.98
CA THR A 88 -3.98 24.28 11.55
C THR A 88 -4.11 23.62 12.91
N ARG A 89 -4.06 22.28 12.95
CA ARG A 89 -3.69 21.60 14.18
C ARG A 89 -2.32 22.17 14.47
N LYS A 90 -2.26 23.06 15.47
CA LYS A 90 -1.01 23.36 16.16
C LYS A 90 -0.51 21.99 16.60
N HIS A 91 0.38 21.41 15.81
CA HIS A 91 1.11 20.24 16.21
C HIS A 91 2.02 20.77 17.31
N ASP A 92 1.53 20.64 18.54
CA ASP A 92 2.32 20.80 19.75
C ASP A 92 3.59 19.98 19.53
N GLY A 93 4.70 20.68 19.37
CA GLY A 93 5.85 20.22 18.61
C GLY A 93 6.62 19.20 19.41
N LYS A 94 6.17 17.94 19.39
CA LYS A 94 6.85 16.84 20.08
C LYS A 94 8.08 16.42 19.27
N HIS A 95 9.13 17.22 19.33
CA HIS A 95 10.42 16.94 18.70
C HIS A 95 11.13 15.78 19.43
N LEU A 96 11.90 15.01 18.66
CA LEU A 96 12.78 13.97 19.18
C LEU A 96 14.21 14.45 19.02
N ARG A 97 14.94 14.55 20.14
CA ARG A 97 16.38 14.83 20.15
C ARG A 97 17.10 13.57 20.57
N VAL A 98 18.05 13.12 19.77
CA VAL A 98 18.83 11.91 20.03
C VAL A 98 20.30 12.26 20.08
N SER A 99 20.99 11.87 21.15
CA SER A 99 22.45 11.98 21.26
C SER A 99 23.07 10.60 21.08
N VAL A 100 23.88 10.45 20.04
CA VAL A 100 24.62 9.22 19.71
C VAL A 100 26.10 9.55 19.81
N ALA A 101 26.83 8.94 20.75
CA ALA A 101 28.29 9.10 20.87
C ALA A 101 28.80 10.58 20.86
N GLY A 102 28.03 11.50 21.47
CA GLY A 102 28.35 12.94 21.52
C GLY A 102 27.77 13.78 20.38
N GLN A 103 27.21 13.17 19.34
CA GLN A 103 26.53 13.87 18.26
C GLN A 103 25.04 14.04 18.58
N ILE A 104 24.57 15.30 18.61
CA ILE A 104 23.16 15.63 18.81
C ILE A 104 22.45 15.68 17.46
N ILE A 105 21.40 14.87 17.30
CA ILE A 105 20.57 14.78 16.12
C ILE A 105 19.17 15.28 16.49
N GLU A 106 18.77 16.39 15.91
CA GLU A 106 17.45 16.98 16.04
C GLU A 106 17.01 17.49 14.66
N GLU A 107 15.88 16.98 14.17
CA GLU A 107 15.28 17.40 12.91
C GLU A 107 13.86 17.94 13.16
N SER A 108 13.31 18.59 12.13
CA SER A 108 11.97 19.17 12.17
C SER A 108 10.87 18.13 12.41
N THR A 109 11.08 16.88 11.98
CA THR A 109 10.12 15.78 12.12
C THR A 109 10.77 14.57 12.79
N ILE A 110 10.02 13.88 13.66
CA ILE A 110 10.45 12.64 14.35
C ILE A 110 10.99 11.60 13.36
N LYS A 111 10.33 11.46 12.19
CA LYS A 111 10.73 10.53 11.13
C LYS A 111 12.12 10.85 10.59
N ASP A 112 12.42 12.13 10.38
CA ASP A 112 13.71 12.56 9.84
C ASP A 112 14.81 12.36 10.89
N THR A 113 14.57 12.72 12.16
CA THR A 113 15.50 12.42 13.27
C THR A 113 15.79 10.92 13.33
N PHE A 114 14.74 10.09 13.23
CA PHE A 114 14.86 8.64 13.31
C PHE A 114 15.72 8.07 12.17
N VAL A 115 15.45 8.46 10.92
CA VAL A 115 16.25 8.01 9.76
C VAL A 115 17.71 8.47 9.88
N LYS A 116 17.94 9.72 10.29
CA LYS A 116 19.30 10.26 10.46
C LYS A 116 20.06 9.56 11.59
N THR A 117 19.37 9.22 12.68
CA THR A 117 19.94 8.43 13.78
C THR A 117 20.36 7.04 13.31
N LEU A 118 19.51 6.36 12.55
CA LEU A 118 19.85 5.04 11.97
C LEU A 118 21.03 5.13 11.01
N LYS A 119 21.14 6.22 10.25
CA LYS A 119 22.31 6.48 9.40
C LYS A 119 23.60 6.60 10.22
N VAL A 120 23.58 7.33 11.34
CA VAL A 120 24.74 7.48 12.22
C VAL A 120 25.12 6.17 12.92
N LEU A 121 24.14 5.35 13.29
CA LEU A 121 24.38 4.01 13.87
C LEU A 121 24.91 2.98 12.86
N GLY A 122 24.75 3.26 11.57
CA GLY A 122 25.13 2.40 10.46
C GLY A 122 23.96 1.53 9.98
N LEU A 123 23.41 1.85 8.81
CA LEU A 123 22.24 1.16 8.24
C LEU A 123 22.48 -0.34 8.01
N GLU A 124 23.71 -0.72 7.68
CA GLU A 124 24.10 -2.12 7.48
C GLU A 124 24.01 -2.93 8.79
N ARG A 125 24.60 -2.40 9.87
CA ARG A 125 24.55 -3.03 11.20
C ARG A 125 23.12 -3.13 11.72
N VAL A 126 22.28 -2.13 11.43
CA VAL A 126 20.86 -2.16 11.80
C VAL A 126 20.07 -3.19 10.95
N ALA A 127 20.42 -3.36 9.68
CA ALA A 127 19.81 -4.37 8.82
C ALA A 127 20.14 -5.79 9.30
N GLU A 128 21.37 -6.05 9.76
CA GLU A 128 21.79 -7.34 10.34
C GLU A 128 20.94 -7.74 11.56
N LEU A 129 20.44 -6.77 12.33
CA LEU A 129 19.58 -7.03 13.48
C LEU A 129 18.18 -7.54 13.10
N ASN A 130 17.81 -7.53 11.81
CA ASN A 130 16.55 -8.03 11.27
C ASN A 130 15.30 -7.59 12.07
N LYS A 131 15.32 -6.34 12.57
CA LYS A 131 14.20 -5.79 13.35
C LYS A 131 13.00 -5.51 12.45
N ILE A 132 11.80 -5.81 12.95
CA ILE A 132 10.54 -5.65 12.21
C ILE A 132 9.73 -4.51 12.83
N VAL A 133 9.26 -3.59 11.99
CA VAL A 133 8.34 -2.51 12.35
C VAL A 133 7.10 -2.60 11.48
N ALA A 134 5.92 -2.67 12.10
CA ALA A 134 4.63 -2.76 11.41
C ALA A 134 4.57 -3.87 10.34
N LYS A 135 5.07 -5.08 10.68
CA LYS A 135 5.18 -6.25 9.78
C LYS A 135 6.13 -6.09 8.59
N THR A 136 6.90 -5.01 8.54
CA THR A 136 7.95 -4.77 7.53
C THR A 136 9.33 -4.71 8.19
N PRO A 137 10.39 -5.21 7.54
CA PRO A 137 11.75 -4.99 8.02
C PRO A 137 12.03 -3.49 8.20
N LEU A 138 12.72 -3.15 9.28
CA LEU A 138 13.07 -1.77 9.60
C LEU A 138 13.97 -1.15 8.54
N VAL A 139 14.97 -1.92 8.09
CA VAL A 139 15.89 -1.58 7.02
C VAL A 139 15.91 -2.74 6.03
N SER A 140 15.60 -2.47 4.76
CA SER A 140 15.60 -3.47 3.67
C SER A 140 16.27 -2.92 2.41
N ARG A 141 16.85 -3.78 1.57
CA ARG A 141 17.32 -3.38 0.23
C ARG A 141 16.16 -3.23 -0.76
N THR A 142 15.10 -4.01 -0.57
CA THR A 142 13.91 -4.00 -1.42
C THR A 142 12.83 -3.14 -0.79
N LYS A 143 12.17 -2.28 -1.59
CA LYS A 143 10.99 -1.54 -1.15
C LYS A 143 9.87 -2.53 -0.83
N ALA A 144 9.25 -2.41 0.34
CA ALA A 144 8.04 -3.17 0.63
C ALA A 144 6.93 -2.62 -0.27
N ASN A 145 6.28 -3.53 -1.01
CA ASN A 145 5.29 -3.15 -1.99
C ASN A 145 4.05 -2.58 -1.26
N GLY A 146 3.81 -1.27 -1.40
CA GLY A 146 2.48 -0.70 -1.12
C GLY A 146 2.33 0.35 -0.01
N TYR A 147 3.39 0.92 0.60
CA TYR A 147 3.16 2.00 1.59
C TYR A 147 4.14 3.18 1.51
N GLN A 148 3.58 4.40 1.53
CA GLN A 148 4.27 5.70 1.49
C GLN A 148 5.15 6.00 2.73
N SER A 149 5.34 5.03 3.61
CA SER A 149 6.07 5.20 4.86
C SER A 149 7.52 4.74 4.79
N GLN A 150 8.06 4.38 3.63
CA GLN A 150 9.48 4.02 3.51
C GLN A 150 10.30 5.20 2.94
N ARG A 151 11.39 5.56 3.61
CA ARG A 151 12.37 6.53 3.14
C ARG A 151 13.56 5.77 2.54
N GLN A 152 13.98 6.15 1.35
CA GLN A 152 15.20 5.62 0.75
C GLN A 152 16.39 6.44 1.26
N CYS A 153 17.40 5.77 1.82
CA CYS A 153 18.62 6.37 2.36
C CYS A 153 19.81 5.51 1.96
N ASP A 154 20.74 6.07 1.18
CA ASP A 154 22.00 5.43 0.77
C ASP A 154 21.84 4.00 0.21
N GLY A 155 20.83 3.77 -0.62
CA GLY A 155 20.54 2.46 -1.23
C GLY A 155 19.72 1.51 -0.35
N TRP A 156 19.38 1.90 0.88
CA TRP A 156 18.53 1.16 1.80
C TRP A 156 17.14 1.81 1.91
N CYS A 157 16.12 0.99 2.18
CA CYS A 157 14.75 1.39 2.45
C CYS A 157 14.50 1.31 3.95
N VAL A 158 14.24 2.46 4.59
CA VAL A 158 13.98 2.58 6.02
C VAL A 158 12.49 2.80 6.26
N THR A 159 11.88 1.97 7.10
CA THR A 159 10.47 2.09 7.47
C THR A 159 10.28 3.24 8.48
N THR A 160 9.56 4.29 8.07
CA THR A 160 9.27 5.53 8.83
C THR A 160 7.86 5.59 9.41
N HIS A 161 7.12 4.48 9.37
CA HIS A 161 5.83 4.34 10.07
C HIS A 161 6.06 4.14 11.58
N VAL A 162 6.67 5.13 12.22
CA VAL A 162 7.02 5.11 13.64
C VAL A 162 6.37 6.28 14.36
N SER A 163 5.71 5.98 15.47
CA SER A 163 5.27 6.98 16.46
C SER A 163 6.46 7.40 17.34
N LYS A 164 6.32 8.47 18.13
CA LYS A 164 7.36 8.90 19.09
C LYS A 164 7.78 7.77 20.05
N ALA A 165 6.79 7.07 20.61
CA ALA A 165 7.01 5.98 21.53
C ALA A 165 7.71 4.79 20.83
N THR A 166 7.24 4.42 19.64
CA THR A 166 7.84 3.34 18.86
C THR A 166 9.25 3.68 18.41
N ALA A 167 9.51 4.91 17.99
CA ALA A 167 10.84 5.38 17.59
C ALA A 167 11.82 5.32 18.76
N LYS A 168 11.41 5.80 19.95
CA LYS A 168 12.22 5.73 21.18
C LYS A 168 12.58 4.28 21.53
N MET A 169 11.57 3.42 21.62
CA MET A 169 11.75 2.00 21.94
C MET A 169 12.68 1.30 20.93
N MET A 170 12.46 1.52 19.63
CA MET A 170 13.28 0.91 18.59
C MET A 170 14.72 1.39 18.62
N LEU A 171 14.94 2.69 18.82
CA LEU A 171 16.30 3.23 18.93
C LEU A 171 17.01 2.71 20.19
N GLU A 172 16.33 2.59 21.32
CA GLU A 172 16.89 1.97 22.54
C GLU A 172 17.25 0.50 22.33
N ASP A 173 16.38 -0.27 21.68
CA ASP A 173 16.62 -1.68 21.40
C ASP A 173 17.80 -1.87 20.43
N ILE A 174 17.90 -1.03 19.41
CA ILE A 174 19.02 -1.03 18.47
C ILE A 174 20.31 -0.61 19.18
N ALA A 175 20.27 0.42 20.03
CA ALA A 175 21.42 0.87 20.80
C ALA A 175 21.94 -0.22 21.75
N LYS A 176 21.04 -0.91 22.45
CA LYS A 176 21.36 -2.07 23.29
C LYS A 176 22.01 -3.20 22.48
N ALA A 177 21.42 -3.53 21.32
CA ALA A 177 21.94 -4.59 20.45
C ALA A 177 23.32 -4.25 19.87
N LEU A 178 23.56 -2.98 19.52
CA LEU A 178 24.83 -2.50 18.99
C LEU A 178 25.86 -2.12 20.08
N LYS A 179 25.49 -2.20 21.36
CA LYS A 179 26.26 -1.74 22.53
C LYS A 179 26.75 -0.29 22.39
N VAL A 180 25.91 0.58 21.81
CA VAL A 180 26.22 2.01 21.61
C VAL A 180 25.53 2.85 22.70
N PRO A 181 26.24 3.78 23.36
CA PRO A 181 25.61 4.70 24.30
C PRO A 181 24.69 5.68 23.54
N LEU A 182 23.39 5.54 23.77
CA LEU A 182 22.35 6.36 23.16
C LEU A 182 21.53 7.08 24.23
N LYS A 183 21.40 8.40 24.12
CA LYS A 183 20.51 9.19 24.97
C LYS A 183 19.36 9.75 24.12
N ILE A 184 18.13 9.43 24.48
CA ILE A 184 16.94 9.91 23.77
C ILE A 184 16.17 10.89 24.66
N GLU A 185 16.02 12.12 24.19
CA GLU A 185 15.29 13.18 24.85
C GLU A 185 14.04 13.55 24.05
N CYS A 186 12.91 13.53 24.74
CA CYS A 186 11.59 13.84 24.19
C CYS A 186 11.26 15.29 24.53
N ILE A 187 11.47 16.21 23.59
CA ILE A 187 11.18 17.63 23.80
C ILE A 187 9.71 17.89 23.43
N GLU A 188 8.99 18.60 24.28
CA GLU A 188 7.68 19.21 23.97
C GLU A 188 7.95 20.71 23.95
N ARG A 189 7.84 21.33 22.77
CA ARG A 189 8.02 22.78 22.58
C ARG A 189 6.68 23.44 22.33
#